data_AF-A0A932E5D8-F1
#
_entry.id   AF-A0A932E5D8-F1
#
_cell.length_a   1.000
_cell.length_b   1.000
_cell.length_c   1.000
_cell.angle_alpha   90.00
_cell.angle_beta   90.00
_cell.angle_gamma   90.00
#
_symmetry.space_group_name_H-M   'P 1'
#
loop_
_entity.id
_entity.type
_entity.pdbx_description
1 polymer ?
#
loop_
_entity_poly.entity_id
_entity_poly.type
_entity_poly.pdbx_seq_one_letter_code
_entity_poly.pdbx_strand_id
1 'polypeptide(L)'
;MKTFTVRDLDRSPAKVLAAADRDGVARVRSRNGRIYSVKPDVAPTGKPDWTGFAQQRREAIRKLNMIRISKTDAGELDRIIAGE
;
A
#
# COMPACT_ATOMS: atom_id res chain seq x y z
N MET A 1 -2.70 0.11 -23.55
CA MET A 1 -1.80 1.01 -22.83
C MET A 1 -2.53 2.27 -22.38
N LYS A 2 -2.84 2.36 -21.08
CA LYS A 2 -3.67 3.43 -20.50
C LYS A 2 -2.86 4.68 -20.16
N THR A 3 -3.42 5.87 -20.40
CA THR A 3 -2.84 7.15 -19.96
C THR A 3 -3.63 7.67 -18.76
N PHE A 4 -2.94 7.94 -17.66
CA PHE A 4 -3.46 8.53 -16.44
C PHE A 4 -3.12 10.01 -16.37
N THR A 5 -3.76 10.76 -15.50
CA THR A 5 -3.37 12.12 -15.14
C THR A 5 -2.53 12.13 -13.86
N VAL A 6 -1.82 13.24 -13.59
CA VAL A 6 -1.15 13.44 -12.29
C VAL A 6 -2.13 13.31 -11.12
N ARG A 7 -3.38 13.74 -11.29
CA ARG A 7 -4.43 13.61 -10.26
C ARG A 7 -4.81 12.16 -9.99
N ASP A 8 -4.81 11.31 -11.03
CA ASP A 8 -5.05 9.87 -10.85
C ASP A 8 -3.89 9.19 -10.11
N LEU A 9 -2.65 9.61 -10.41
CA LEU A 9 -1.46 9.13 -9.70
C LEU A 9 -1.49 9.54 -8.22
N ASP A 10 -1.91 10.76 -7.91
CA ASP A 10 -2.03 11.28 -6.54
C ASP A 10 -3.14 10.58 -5.74
N ARG A 11 -4.33 10.44 -6.33
CA ARG A 11 -5.50 9.86 -5.64
C ARG A 11 -5.52 8.34 -5.60
N SER A 12 -4.84 7.68 -6.53
CA SER A 12 -4.91 6.23 -6.71
C SER A 12 -3.61 5.67 -7.29
N PRO A 13 -2.45 5.86 -6.62
CA PRO A 13 -1.16 5.43 -7.14
C PRO A 13 -1.11 3.92 -7.41
N ALA A 14 -1.75 3.11 -6.55
CA ALA A 14 -1.83 1.67 -6.72
C ALA A 14 -2.46 1.25 -8.07
N LYS A 15 -3.43 2.01 -8.57
CA LYS A 15 -4.08 1.75 -9.87
C LYS A 15 -3.14 2.02 -11.04
N VAL A 16 -2.28 3.03 -10.91
CA VAL A 16 -1.28 3.37 -11.93
C VAL A 16 -0.17 2.32 -11.95
N LEU A 17 0.32 1.90 -10.78
CA LEU A 17 1.32 0.83 -10.65
C LEU A 17 0.80 -0.50 -11.17
N ALA A 18 -0.43 -0.90 -10.82
CA ALA A 18 -1.03 -2.13 -11.33
C ALA A 18 -1.21 -2.12 -12.86
N ALA A 19 -1.42 -0.95 -13.47
CA ALA A 19 -1.43 -0.81 -14.92
C ALA A 19 -0.02 -0.95 -15.52
N ALA A 20 1.02 -0.44 -14.84
CA ALA A 20 2.41 -0.63 -15.25
C ALA A 20 2.86 -2.09 -15.12
N ASP A 21 2.43 -2.80 -14.08
CA ASP A 21 2.71 -4.24 -13.90
C ASP A 21 2.04 -5.08 -15.00
N ARG A 22 0.82 -4.72 -15.41
CA ARG A 22 0.07 -5.46 -16.44
C ARG A 22 0.54 -5.15 -17.86
N ASP A 23 0.70 -3.88 -18.19
CA ASP A 23 0.97 -3.42 -19.55
C ASP A 23 2.48 -3.20 -19.81
N GLY A 24 3.34 -3.39 -18.79
CA GLY A 24 4.78 -3.09 -18.81
C GLY A 24 5.11 -1.61 -18.72
N VAL A 25 4.13 -0.73 -18.96
CA VAL A 25 4.28 0.74 -18.82
C VAL A 25 2.93 1.41 -18.62
N ALA A 26 2.87 2.35 -17.68
CA ALA A 26 1.75 3.28 -17.51
C ALA A 26 2.19 4.70 -17.92
N ARG A 27 1.38 5.40 -18.72
CA ARG A 27 1.65 6.81 -19.06
C ARG A 27 0.95 7.74 -18.08
N VAL A 28 1.59 8.82 -17.69
CA VAL A 28 1.03 9.86 -16.83
C VAL A 28 1.16 11.22 -17.51
N ARG A 29 0.03 11.86 -17.80
CA ARG A 29 -0.05 13.21 -18.36
C ARG A 29 -0.09 14.26 -17.25
N SER A 30 0.86 15.18 -17.29
CA SER A 30 0.89 16.38 -16.46
C SER A 30 -0.03 17.47 -17.01
N ARG A 31 -0.39 18.42 -16.15
CA ARG A 31 -1.26 19.56 -16.49
C ARG A 31 -0.65 20.45 -17.58
N ASN A 32 0.67 20.47 -17.71
CA ASN A 32 1.40 21.18 -18.76
C ASN A 32 1.49 20.39 -20.09
N GLY A 33 0.75 19.28 -20.22
CA GLY A 33 0.72 18.46 -21.43
C GLY A 33 1.88 17.45 -21.55
N ARG A 34 2.92 17.53 -20.72
CA ARG A 34 4.01 16.55 -20.73
C ARG A 34 3.50 15.17 -20.33
N ILE A 35 4.03 14.14 -20.98
CA ILE A 35 3.71 12.75 -20.71
C ILE A 35 4.95 12.07 -20.13
N TYR A 36 4.76 11.41 -19.00
CA TYR A 36 5.75 10.63 -18.30
C TYR A 36 5.40 9.14 -18.41
N SER A 37 6.40 8.29 -18.27
CA SER A 37 6.24 6.83 -18.29
C SER A 37 6.65 6.27 -16.94
N VAL A 38 5.78 5.46 -16.36
CA VAL A 38 6.03 4.67 -15.15
C VAL A 38 6.18 3.22 -15.59
N LYS A 39 7.32 2.61 -15.28
CA LYS A 39 7.63 1.21 -15.58
C LYS A 39 8.26 0.57 -14.34
N PRO A 40 8.02 -0.72 -14.09
CA PRO A 40 8.79 -1.45 -13.08
C PRO A 40 10.24 -1.60 -13.59
N ASP A 41 11.22 -1.23 -12.76
CA ASP A 41 12.64 -1.41 -13.10
C ASP A 41 13.05 -2.89 -13.02
N VAL A 42 12.45 -3.63 -12.09
CA VAL A 42 12.62 -5.08 -11.92
C VAL A 42 11.26 -5.65 -11.50
N ALA A 43 10.75 -6.64 -12.23
CA ALA A 43 9.64 -7.44 -11.72
C ALA A 43 10.18 -8.26 -10.53
N PRO A 44 9.70 -8.06 -9.29
CA PRO A 44 10.18 -8.86 -8.17
C PRO A 44 9.86 -10.33 -8.46
N THR A 45 10.89 -11.18 -8.47
CA THR A 45 10.77 -12.63 -8.71
C THR A 45 10.12 -13.38 -7.54
N GLY A 46 9.57 -12.67 -6.56
CA GLY A 46 8.89 -13.24 -5.39
C GLY A 46 8.20 -12.18 -4.54
N LYS A 47 7.36 -12.62 -3.61
CA LYS A 47 6.80 -11.74 -2.59
C LYS A 47 7.93 -11.29 -1.65
N PRO A 48 8.01 -10.00 -1.29
CA PRO A 48 8.99 -9.55 -0.32
C PRO A 48 8.80 -10.32 1.00
N ASP A 49 9.91 -10.82 1.55
CA ASP A 49 9.91 -11.51 2.83
C ASP A 49 9.85 -10.48 3.97
N TRP A 50 8.65 -10.33 4.54
CA TRP A 50 8.40 -9.43 5.65
C TRP A 50 8.57 -10.09 7.02
N THR A 51 9.04 -11.33 7.10
CA THR A 51 9.13 -12.08 8.37
C THR A 51 10.02 -11.37 9.39
N GLY A 52 11.18 -10.85 8.97
CA GLY A 52 12.10 -10.09 9.83
C GLY A 52 11.49 -8.81 10.38
N PHE A 53 10.85 -8.00 9.52
CA PHE A 53 10.11 -6.80 9.96
C PHE A 53 8.99 -7.17 10.92
N ALA A 54 8.24 -8.23 10.61
CA ALA A 54 7.15 -8.70 11.46
C ALA A 54 7.65 -9.16 12.83
N GLN A 55 8.84 -9.78 12.93
CA GLN A 55 9.48 -10.16 14.20
C GLN A 55 9.90 -8.92 15.00
N GLN A 56 10.65 -7.99 14.40
CA GLN A 56 11.07 -6.74 15.03
C GLN A 56 9.89 -5.94 15.59
N ARG A 57 8.79 -5.88 14.83
CA ARG A 57 7.56 -5.22 15.28
C ARG A 57 6.94 -5.91 16.50
N ARG A 58 7.00 -7.24 16.64
CA ARG A 58 6.47 -7.92 17.86
C ARG A 58 7.34 -7.64 19.06
N GLU A 59 8.66 -7.64 18.88
CA GLU A 59 9.60 -7.32 19.96
C GLU A 59 9.42 -5.89 20.45
N ALA A 60 9.24 -4.92 19.54
CA ALA A 60 8.96 -3.54 19.90
C ALA A 60 7.66 -3.39 20.70
N ILE A 61 6.57 -4.02 20.25
CA ILE A 61 5.27 -4.04 20.96
C ILE A 61 5.42 -4.67 22.36
N ARG A 62 6.18 -5.77 22.47
CA ARG A 62 6.48 -6.42 23.76
C ARG A 62 7.27 -5.51 24.69
N LYS A 63 8.31 -4.83 24.18
CA LYS A 63 9.12 -3.88 24.97
C LYS A 63 8.32 -2.69 25.49
N LEU A 64 7.38 -2.19 24.68
CA LEU A 64 6.49 -1.09 25.06
C LEU A 64 5.33 -1.53 25.97
N ASN A 65 5.29 -2.81 26.36
CA ASN A 65 4.20 -3.41 27.14
C ASN A 65 2.80 -3.14 26.56
N MET A 66 2.72 -3.00 25.22
CA MET A 66 1.46 -2.76 24.54
C MET A 66 0.70 -4.08 24.41
N ILE A 67 -0.52 -4.11 24.94
CA ILE A 67 -1.40 -5.27 24.85
C ILE A 67 -1.80 -5.43 23.37
N ARG A 68 -1.55 -6.62 22.82
CA ARG A 68 -2.12 -6.99 21.53
C ARG A 68 -3.57 -7.39 21.74
N ILE A 69 -4.47 -6.50 21.34
CA ILE A 69 -5.89 -6.78 21.27
C ILE A 69 -6.11 -7.80 20.13
N SER A 70 -6.82 -8.90 20.39
CA SER A 70 -7.16 -9.85 19.33
C SER A 70 -8.14 -9.21 18.34
N LYS A 71 -8.28 -9.74 17.12
CA LYS A 71 -9.24 -9.17 16.15
C LYS A 71 -10.68 -9.18 16.68
N THR A 72 -11.03 -10.20 17.46
CA THR A 72 -12.33 -10.33 18.11
C THR A 72 -12.51 -9.23 19.15
N ASP A 73 -11.53 -9.07 20.03
CA ASP A 73 -11.56 -8.06 21.10
C ASP A 73 -11.54 -6.63 20.53
N ALA A 74 -10.86 -6.42 19.40
CA ALA A 74 -10.84 -5.12 18.72
C ALA A 74 -12.22 -4.76 18.18
N GLY A 75 -12.94 -5.73 17.60
CA GLY A 75 -14.31 -5.51 17.13
C GLY A 75 -15.33 -5.35 18.26
N GLU A 76 -15.08 -5.93 19.43
CA GLU A 76 -15.88 -5.64 20.64
C GLU A 76 -15.57 -4.25 21.19
N LEU A 77 -14.29 -3.88 21.28
CA LEU A 77 -13.87 -2.54 21.69
C LEU A 77 -14.44 -1.45 20.77
N ASP A 78 -14.41 -1.66 19.46
CA ASP A 78 -14.97 -0.72 18.48
C ASP A 78 -16.48 -0.51 18.68
N ARG A 79 -17.23 -1.58 18.99
CA ARG A 79 -18.67 -1.48 19.31
C ARG A 79 -18.92 -0.71 20.61
N ILE A 80 -18.15 -1.01 21.66
CA ILE A 80 -18.22 -0.27 22.94
C ILE A 80 -17.91 1.22 22.73
N ILE A 81 -16.89 1.55 21.93
CA ILE A 81 -16.52 2.93 21.59
C ILE A 81 -17.62 3.61 20.77
N ALA A 82 -18.25 2.88 19.86
CA ALA A 82 -19.37 3.36 19.04
C ALA A 82 -20.67 3.55 19.83
N GLY A 83 -20.76 3.00 21.05
CA GLY A 83 -21.95 3.04 21.89
C GLY A 83 -23.06 2.08 21.43
N GLU A 84 -22.68 1.00 20.75
CA GLU A 84 -23.56 -0.12 20.34
C GLU A 84 -23.63 -1.24 21.38
#